data_AF-A0A2M6VN04-F1
#
_entry.id   AF-A0A2M6VN04-F1
#
_cell.length_a   1.000
_cell.length_b   1.000
_cell.length_c   1.000
_cell.angle_alpha   90.00
_cell.angle_beta   90.00
_cell.angle_gamma   90.00
#
_symmetry.space_group_name_H-M   'P 1'
#
loop_
_entity.id
_entity.type
_entity.pdbx_description
1 polymer ?
#
loop_
_entity_poly.entity_id
_entity_poly.type
_entity_poly.pdbx_seq_one_letter_code
_entity_poly.pdbx_strand_id
1 'polypeptide(L)'
;MRCEACKVCIAAKHIASRRKVEGHTLTVDTLWRQGWYQFARHIHSPNFGPRPPGAEVDLVVVHAISLPPGQYGGPEVQALFTNTLDWDAHPYFAHIRGMEVSAHFLIRRNGDLVQFVSCDDRAWHAGRSHYRGRDDCNNDSIGVELEGLDGQRFEEPQYETLGHLTTAIAQHYPIAHIAGHEHVAPGRKQDPGAGFEWRFLQQYLGWPDRCFPENIFLSSTEEKKS
;
A
#
# COMPACT_ATOMS: atom_id res chain seq x y z
N MET A 1 -38.10 -0.67 -52.12
CA MET A 1 -36.72 -1.11 -51.88
C MET A 1 -36.78 -2.36 -51.00
N ARG A 2 -36.25 -3.48 -51.53
CA ARG A 2 -36.23 -4.85 -51.00
C ARG A 2 -35.52 -4.91 -49.63
N CYS A 3 -35.71 -5.87 -48.72
CA CYS A 3 -36.63 -6.99 -48.53
C CYS A 3 -36.34 -7.55 -47.11
N GLU A 4 -37.36 -8.17 -46.53
CA GLU A 4 -37.49 -8.77 -45.20
C GLU A 4 -36.59 -9.97 -44.85
N ALA A 5 -36.31 -10.05 -43.54
CA ALA A 5 -36.46 -11.20 -42.64
C ALA A 5 -35.58 -12.48 -42.75
N CYS A 6 -35.23 -12.93 -41.54
CA CYS A 6 -35.45 -14.27 -40.98
C CYS A 6 -34.23 -15.12 -40.62
N LYS A 7 -34.36 -15.69 -39.41
CA LYS A 7 -33.47 -16.58 -38.63
C LYS A 7 -33.13 -17.88 -39.38
N VAL A 8 -32.01 -18.54 -39.02
CA VAL A 8 -31.91 -19.96 -38.62
C VAL A 8 -30.46 -20.34 -38.28
N CYS A 9 -30.34 -21.22 -37.27
CA CYS A 9 -29.16 -21.86 -36.67
C CYS A 9 -28.25 -22.65 -37.65
N ILE A 10 -27.00 -22.93 -37.24
CA ILE A 10 -26.37 -24.27 -37.12
C ILE A 10 -24.86 -24.13 -36.83
N ALA A 11 -24.39 -24.89 -35.84
CA ALA A 11 -22.98 -25.11 -35.54
C ALA A 11 -22.43 -26.33 -36.31
N ALA A 12 -21.20 -26.25 -36.83
CA ALA A 12 -20.25 -27.36 -37.06
C ALA A 12 -18.94 -26.79 -37.63
N LYS A 13 -17.83 -26.79 -36.87
CA LYS A 13 -16.76 -27.80 -36.85
C LYS A 13 -16.11 -28.11 -38.21
N HIS A 14 -14.86 -27.65 -38.39
CA HIS A 14 -13.69 -28.43 -38.87
C HIS A 14 -12.44 -27.52 -38.79
N ILE A 15 -11.56 -27.71 -37.80
CA ILE A 15 -10.25 -28.39 -37.92
C ILE A 15 -9.43 -27.91 -39.13
N ALA A 16 -8.46 -27.02 -38.87
CA ALA A 16 -7.24 -26.96 -39.66
C ALA A 16 -6.05 -26.50 -38.79
N SER A 17 -5.13 -27.45 -38.61
CA SER A 17 -3.70 -27.29 -38.41
C SER A 17 -3.18 -26.57 -37.16
N ARG A 18 -2.76 -27.39 -36.20
CA ARG A 18 -1.72 -27.09 -35.21
C ARG A 18 -0.54 -26.38 -35.90
N ARG A 19 -0.21 -25.17 -35.47
CA ARG A 19 1.17 -24.71 -35.40
C ARG A 19 1.47 -24.47 -33.92
N LYS A 20 2.30 -25.34 -33.36
CA LYS A 20 2.98 -25.10 -32.08
C LYS A 20 3.83 -23.85 -32.29
N VAL A 21 3.42 -22.73 -31.72
CA VAL A 21 4.35 -21.66 -31.39
C VAL A 21 4.54 -21.81 -29.89
N GLU A 22 5.65 -22.42 -29.49
CA GLU A 22 6.13 -22.38 -28.11
C GLU A 22 6.59 -20.95 -27.85
N GLY A 23 5.62 -20.08 -27.57
CA GLY A 23 5.87 -18.76 -27.00
C GLY A 23 6.04 -18.93 -25.50
N HIS A 24 7.27 -18.98 -25.03
CA HIS A 24 7.57 -18.64 -23.64
C HIS A 24 7.10 -17.20 -23.42
N THR A 25 5.90 -17.00 -22.87
CA THR A 25 5.55 -15.73 -22.26
C THR A 25 6.28 -15.67 -20.93
N LEU A 26 7.59 -15.38 -20.97
CA LEU A 26 8.30 -14.87 -19.82
C LEU A 26 7.86 -13.40 -19.67
N THR A 27 6.73 -13.14 -19.01
CA THR A 27 6.60 -11.88 -18.30
C THR A 27 7.56 -12.00 -17.12
N VAL A 28 8.83 -11.70 -17.35
CA VAL A 28 9.71 -11.32 -16.25
C VAL A 28 8.99 -10.11 -15.66
N ASP A 29 8.48 -10.24 -14.45
CA ASP A 29 8.03 -9.07 -13.73
C ASP A 29 9.28 -8.25 -13.41
N THR A 30 9.69 -7.41 -14.37
CA THR A 30 10.92 -6.64 -14.26
C THR A 30 10.84 -5.63 -13.12
N LEU A 31 9.64 -5.32 -12.63
CA LEU A 31 9.45 -4.35 -11.56
C LEU A 31 9.86 -4.92 -10.19
N TRP A 32 9.75 -6.24 -10.02
CA TRP A 32 9.88 -6.91 -8.72
C TRP A 32 10.93 -8.02 -8.76
N ARG A 33 11.81 -8.03 -7.75
CA ARG A 33 12.76 -9.12 -7.54
C ARG A 33 12.70 -9.57 -6.09
N GLN A 34 12.12 -10.74 -5.84
CA GLN A 34 12.00 -11.32 -4.49
C GLN A 34 11.36 -10.32 -3.50
N GLY A 35 10.25 -9.72 -3.93
CA GLY A 35 9.49 -8.69 -3.20
C GLY A 35 10.17 -7.32 -3.07
N TRP A 36 11.32 -7.09 -3.70
CA TRP A 36 11.96 -5.78 -3.80
C TRP A 36 11.57 -5.05 -5.08
N TYR A 37 11.08 -3.82 -4.94
CA TYR A 37 10.67 -2.96 -6.04
C TYR A 37 11.88 -2.26 -6.66
N GLN A 38 12.08 -2.41 -7.96
CA GLN A 38 13.31 -1.94 -8.63
C GLN A 38 13.52 -0.41 -8.58
N PHE A 39 12.45 0.38 -8.44
CA PHE A 39 12.52 1.84 -8.44
C PHE A 39 12.59 2.44 -7.03
N ALA A 40 12.55 1.62 -5.98
CA ALA A 40 12.79 2.08 -4.62
C ALA A 40 14.28 2.06 -4.29
N ARG A 41 14.74 3.00 -3.48
CA ARG A 41 16.05 2.89 -2.83
C ARG A 41 15.98 1.87 -1.71
N HIS A 42 16.80 0.83 -1.76
CA HIS A 42 16.76 -0.26 -0.76
C HIS A 42 17.64 0.02 0.45
N ILE A 43 17.09 -0.17 1.65
CA ILE A 43 17.81 -0.08 2.92
C ILE A 43 17.34 -1.22 3.80
N HIS A 44 18.14 -2.28 3.92
CA HIS A 44 17.70 -3.50 4.60
C HIS A 44 17.49 -3.27 6.10
N SER A 45 16.24 -3.36 6.53
CA SER A 45 15.89 -3.40 7.95
C SER A 45 16.07 -4.82 8.50
N PRO A 46 16.58 -4.99 9.74
CA PRO A 46 16.56 -6.28 10.44
C PRO A 46 15.18 -6.60 11.05
N ASN A 47 14.26 -5.64 11.11
CA ASN A 47 12.97 -5.76 11.79
C ASN A 47 11.92 -6.36 10.85
N PHE A 48 12.02 -7.67 10.60
CA PHE A 48 11.03 -8.39 9.82
C PHE A 48 10.99 -9.87 10.25
N GLY A 49 9.98 -10.59 9.78
CA GLY A 49 9.91 -12.04 9.93
C GLY A 49 9.17 -12.70 8.78
N PRO A 50 9.04 -14.03 8.78
CA PRO A 50 8.25 -14.72 7.78
C PRO A 50 6.76 -14.36 7.94
N ARG A 51 6.06 -14.27 6.80
CA ARG A 51 4.59 -14.27 6.81
C ARG A 51 4.07 -15.66 7.24
N PRO A 52 2.87 -15.76 7.85
CA PRO A 52 2.26 -17.05 8.12
C PRO A 52 2.08 -17.89 6.85
N PRO A 53 2.16 -19.24 6.93
CA PRO A 53 1.91 -20.09 5.78
C PRO A 53 0.54 -19.82 5.14
N GLY A 54 0.52 -19.58 3.83
CA GLY A 54 -0.71 -19.32 3.08
C GLY A 54 -1.28 -17.92 3.27
N ALA A 55 -0.54 -16.97 3.87
CA ALA A 55 -0.96 -15.58 3.93
C ALA A 55 -1.15 -15.00 2.53
N GLU A 56 -2.31 -14.41 2.28
CA GLU A 56 -2.61 -13.67 1.05
C GLU A 56 -2.34 -12.19 1.31
N VAL A 57 -1.32 -11.63 0.66
CA VAL A 57 -1.00 -10.20 0.77
C VAL A 57 -1.97 -9.42 -0.10
N ASP A 58 -3.12 -9.05 0.46
CA ASP A 58 -4.24 -8.44 -0.25
C ASP A 58 -4.62 -7.04 0.29
N LEU A 59 -3.81 -6.51 1.22
CA LEU A 59 -4.00 -5.21 1.86
C LEU A 59 -2.76 -4.32 1.76
N VAL A 60 -2.96 -3.05 1.41
CA VAL A 60 -1.99 -1.97 1.68
C VAL A 60 -2.45 -1.20 2.91
N VAL A 61 -1.55 -0.96 3.86
CA VAL A 61 -1.82 -0.09 5.02
C VAL A 61 -1.00 1.18 4.88
N VAL A 62 -1.67 2.32 4.79
CA VAL A 62 -1.06 3.66 4.73
C VAL A 62 -0.87 4.18 6.15
N HIS A 63 0.32 4.69 6.44
CA HIS A 63 0.72 5.26 7.72
C HIS A 63 1.25 6.67 7.53
N ALA A 64 1.46 7.38 8.63
CA ALA A 64 2.16 8.65 8.64
C ALA A 64 3.21 8.65 9.76
N ILE A 65 4.41 9.14 9.44
CA ILE A 65 5.51 9.21 10.39
C ILE A 65 6.38 10.44 10.17
N SER A 66 6.82 11.05 11.27
CA SER A 66 7.86 12.08 11.29
C SER A 66 8.68 11.92 12.56
N LEU A 67 10.00 12.00 12.44
CA LEU A 67 10.92 11.88 13.57
C LEU A 67 12.02 12.94 13.47
N PRO A 68 12.17 13.79 14.51
CA PRO A 68 11.21 14.03 15.59
C PRO A 68 9.81 14.42 15.06
N PRO A 69 8.73 14.31 15.87
CA PRO A 69 7.38 14.61 15.41
C PRO A 69 7.28 16.00 14.77
N GLY A 70 6.72 16.07 13.56
CA GLY A 70 6.60 17.30 12.77
C GLY A 70 7.88 17.80 12.11
N GLN A 71 8.99 17.05 12.21
CA GLN A 71 10.24 17.32 11.51
C GLN A 71 10.44 16.31 10.38
N TYR A 72 10.89 16.79 9.23
CA TYR A 72 10.93 16.03 7.97
C TYR A 72 12.34 16.06 7.36
N GLY A 73 12.63 15.10 6.48
CA GLY A 73 13.85 15.05 5.67
C GLY A 73 15.08 14.48 6.38
N GLY A 74 15.01 14.26 7.70
CA GLY A 74 16.11 13.71 8.49
C GLY A 74 16.27 12.18 8.37
N PRO A 75 17.40 11.61 8.87
CA PRO A 75 17.66 10.19 8.84
C PRO A 75 16.87 9.36 9.86
N GLU A 76 16.15 9.99 10.80
CA GLU A 76 15.67 9.37 12.04
C GLU A 76 14.61 8.29 11.81
N VAL A 77 13.71 8.46 10.82
CA VAL A 77 12.75 7.41 10.44
C VAL A 77 13.46 6.17 9.91
N GLN A 78 14.43 6.37 9.02
CA GLN A 78 15.26 5.28 8.52
C GLN A 78 16.02 4.62 9.68
N ALA A 79 16.61 5.41 10.57
CA ALA A 79 17.39 4.92 11.70
C ALA A 79 16.53 4.14 12.71
N LEU A 80 15.28 4.56 12.95
CA LEU A 80 14.32 3.80 13.75
C LEU A 80 14.06 2.44 13.12
N PHE A 81 13.75 2.40 11.82
CA PHE A 81 13.47 1.16 11.12
C PHE A 81 14.67 0.22 10.98
N THR A 82 15.90 0.74 11.12
CA THR A 82 17.13 -0.06 11.04
C THR A 82 17.79 -0.32 12.39
N ASN A 83 17.15 0.01 13.53
CA ASN A 83 17.70 -0.10 14.89
C ASN A 83 19.02 0.67 15.10
N THR A 84 19.19 1.80 14.41
CA THR A 84 20.38 2.67 14.50
C THR A 84 20.05 4.09 14.95
N LEU A 85 18.83 4.34 15.46
CA LEU A 85 18.45 5.65 15.98
C LEU A 85 19.30 6.01 17.20
N ASP A 86 19.93 7.17 17.17
CA ASP A 86 20.54 7.75 18.36
C ASP A 86 19.43 8.23 19.31
N TRP A 87 19.17 7.40 20.33
CA TRP A 87 18.12 7.64 21.31
C TRP A 87 18.30 8.92 22.13
N ASP A 88 19.52 9.44 22.22
CA ASP A 88 19.83 10.61 23.03
C ASP A 88 19.86 11.91 22.19
N ALA A 89 19.67 11.81 20.85
CA ALA A 89 19.64 12.95 19.94
C ALA A 89 18.40 13.84 20.06
N HIS A 90 17.29 13.33 20.59
CA HIS A 90 16.09 14.12 20.82
C HIS A 90 15.24 13.57 21.99
N PRO A 91 14.68 14.41 22.88
CA PRO A 91 13.92 13.95 24.05
C PRO A 91 12.75 13.01 23.72
N TYR A 92 12.09 13.21 22.57
CA TYR A 92 10.99 12.35 22.12
C TYR A 92 11.42 10.87 21.97
N PHE A 93 12.66 10.61 21.58
CA PHE A 93 13.13 9.26 21.29
C PHE A 93 13.16 8.37 22.54
N ALA A 94 13.19 8.95 23.74
CA ALA A 94 13.03 8.20 24.99
C ALA A 94 11.68 7.45 25.05
N HIS A 95 10.60 7.99 24.45
CA HIS A 95 9.27 7.37 24.47
C HIS A 95 9.14 6.16 23.53
N ILE A 96 10.03 6.06 22.55
CA ILE A 96 10.07 4.99 21.55
C ILE A 96 11.33 4.12 21.68
N ARG A 97 12.10 4.30 22.76
CA ARG A 97 13.39 3.63 22.98
C ARG A 97 13.21 2.11 23.03
N GLY A 98 13.99 1.41 22.21
CA GLY A 98 13.97 -0.05 22.13
C GLY A 98 12.77 -0.62 21.37
N MET A 99 11.95 0.22 20.71
CA MET A 99 10.95 -0.29 19.77
C MET A 99 11.65 -0.92 18.56
N GLU A 100 11.24 -2.14 18.23
CA GLU A 100 11.61 -2.79 16.97
C GLU A 100 10.40 -2.74 16.04
N VAL A 101 10.46 -1.82 15.07
CA VAL A 101 9.39 -1.57 14.10
C VAL A 101 9.98 -1.35 12.72
N SER A 102 9.18 -1.56 11.70
CA SER A 102 9.54 -1.30 10.31
C SER A 102 8.29 -1.13 9.46
N ALA A 103 8.45 -0.59 8.27
CA ALA A 103 7.47 -0.65 7.19
C ALA A 103 8.12 -1.28 5.96
N HIS A 104 7.33 -1.58 4.93
CA HIS A 104 7.92 -1.99 3.65
C HIS A 104 8.47 -0.76 2.95
N PHE A 105 7.72 0.34 2.91
CA PHE A 105 8.10 1.56 2.20
C PHE A 105 7.99 2.81 3.06
N LEU A 106 8.82 3.82 2.74
CA LEU A 106 8.69 5.21 3.16
C LEU A 106 8.69 6.10 1.92
N ILE A 107 7.72 7.02 1.86
CA ILE A 107 7.63 8.08 0.85
C ILE A 107 7.88 9.42 1.55
N ARG A 108 9.03 10.02 1.25
CA ARG A 108 9.45 11.33 1.78
C ARG A 108 8.55 12.45 1.24
N ARG A 109 8.58 13.63 1.88
CA ARG A 109 7.78 14.81 1.43
C ARG A 109 7.98 15.16 -0.06
N ASN A 110 9.19 14.95 -0.59
CA ASN A 110 9.52 15.21 -1.99
C ASN A 110 9.14 14.07 -2.96
N GLY A 111 8.55 12.98 -2.48
CA GLY A 111 8.22 11.79 -3.27
C GLY A 111 9.32 10.73 -3.32
N ASP A 112 10.48 10.93 -2.69
CA ASP A 112 11.53 9.90 -2.68
C ASP A 112 11.03 8.62 -2.02
N LEU A 113 11.20 7.51 -2.73
CA LEU A 113 10.75 6.19 -2.30
C LEU A 113 11.91 5.36 -1.74
N VAL A 114 11.75 4.90 -0.51
CA VAL A 114 12.68 3.98 0.17
C VAL A 114 11.94 2.70 0.49
N GLN A 115 12.59 1.55 0.30
CA GLN A 115 12.09 0.25 0.72
C GLN A 115 13.00 -0.35 1.79
N PHE A 116 12.40 -0.89 2.87
CA PHE A 116 13.14 -1.45 4.01
C PHE A 116 13.04 -2.97 4.14
N VAL A 117 11.91 -3.53 3.75
CA VAL A 117 11.60 -4.96 3.89
C VAL A 117 11.03 -5.45 2.55
N SER A 118 11.39 -6.68 2.17
CA SER A 118 10.77 -7.34 1.01
C SER A 118 9.27 -7.46 1.25
N CYS A 119 8.45 -7.19 0.23
CA CYS A 119 7.01 -7.40 0.32
C CYS A 119 6.63 -8.89 0.51
N ASP A 120 7.55 -9.81 0.24
CA ASP A 120 7.35 -11.25 0.50
C ASP A 120 7.51 -11.59 2.00
N ASP A 121 8.19 -10.74 2.75
CA ASP A 121 8.39 -10.85 4.20
C ASP A 121 7.37 -9.99 4.97
N ARG A 122 7.26 -10.24 6.27
CA ARG A 122 6.38 -9.51 7.19
C ARG A 122 7.15 -8.39 7.88
N ALA A 123 6.95 -7.15 7.46
CA ALA A 123 7.35 -5.96 8.22
C ALA A 123 6.49 -5.77 9.50
N TRP A 124 6.96 -4.99 10.46
CA TRP A 124 6.32 -4.78 11.76
C TRP A 124 5.76 -3.37 11.91
N HIS A 125 4.69 -3.06 11.16
CA HIS A 125 4.13 -1.69 11.05
C HIS A 125 2.77 -1.53 11.74
N ALA A 126 1.90 -2.55 11.68
CA ALA A 126 0.50 -2.42 12.11
C ALA A 126 0.30 -2.67 13.61
N GLY A 127 1.22 -3.39 14.27
CA GLY A 127 1.03 -3.85 15.66
C GLY A 127 -0.32 -4.56 15.87
N ARG A 128 -0.91 -4.42 17.07
CA ARG A 128 -2.26 -4.96 17.37
C ARG A 128 -3.31 -4.28 16.49
N SER A 129 -3.88 -5.04 15.56
CA SER A 129 -4.78 -4.58 14.50
C SER A 129 -5.80 -5.66 14.14
N HIS A 130 -6.94 -5.25 13.58
CA HIS A 130 -8.01 -6.11 13.09
C HIS A 130 -8.66 -5.47 11.86
N TYR A 131 -8.72 -6.19 10.74
CA TYR A 131 -9.36 -5.70 9.53
C TYR A 131 -9.90 -6.85 8.69
N ARG A 132 -11.07 -6.65 8.07
CA ARG A 132 -11.73 -7.66 7.21
C ARG A 132 -11.90 -9.04 7.87
N GLY A 133 -12.13 -9.05 9.18
CA GLY A 133 -12.31 -10.26 9.97
C GLY A 133 -11.01 -11.00 10.32
N ARG A 134 -9.84 -10.39 10.09
CA ARG A 134 -8.52 -10.98 10.39
C ARG A 134 -7.76 -10.12 11.39
N ASP A 135 -7.14 -10.76 12.37
CA ASP A 135 -6.24 -10.14 13.34
C ASP A 135 -4.81 -10.04 12.79
N ASP A 136 -4.03 -9.11 13.35
CA ASP A 136 -2.61 -8.91 13.04
C ASP A 136 -2.36 -8.68 11.54
N CYS A 137 -2.71 -7.47 11.10
CA CYS A 137 -2.60 -7.06 9.70
C CYS A 137 -1.16 -7.05 9.17
N ASN A 138 -0.12 -7.21 10.00
CA ASN A 138 1.23 -7.42 9.46
C ASN A 138 1.28 -8.67 8.58
N ASN A 139 0.51 -9.71 8.91
CA ASN A 139 0.53 -11.00 8.25
C ASN A 139 0.18 -10.92 6.75
N ASP A 140 -0.80 -10.08 6.41
CA ASP A 140 -1.47 -10.05 5.12
C ASP A 140 -1.41 -8.68 4.43
N SER A 141 -0.52 -7.78 4.88
CA SER A 141 -0.42 -6.45 4.31
C SER A 141 0.99 -5.94 4.01
N ILE A 142 1.01 -4.88 3.20
CA ILE A 142 2.17 -4.05 2.88
C ILE A 142 1.97 -2.67 3.52
N GLY A 143 2.74 -2.38 4.57
CA GLY A 143 2.83 -1.05 5.17
C GLY A 143 3.62 -0.04 4.33
N VAL A 144 2.99 1.10 4.03
CA VAL A 144 3.59 2.26 3.36
C VAL A 144 3.49 3.48 4.26
N GLU A 145 4.63 4.04 4.65
CA GLU A 145 4.76 5.24 5.47
C GLU A 145 4.82 6.48 4.59
N LEU A 146 3.99 7.48 4.87
CA LEU A 146 4.16 8.82 4.32
C LEU A 146 4.86 9.69 5.36
N GLU A 147 5.94 10.36 4.95
CA GLU A 147 6.58 11.34 5.82
C GLU A 147 5.60 12.50 6.09
N GLY A 148 5.24 12.69 7.35
CA GLY A 148 4.18 13.60 7.74
C GLY A 148 3.73 13.43 9.19
N LEU A 149 2.67 14.15 9.54
CA LEU A 149 2.03 14.08 10.85
C LEU A 149 0.54 13.85 10.65
N ASP A 150 -0.06 13.05 11.52
CA ASP A 150 -1.48 12.75 11.50
C ASP A 150 -2.33 14.03 11.52
N GLY A 151 -3.35 14.06 10.65
CA GLY A 151 -4.24 15.21 10.50
C GLY A 151 -3.67 16.39 9.69
N GLN A 152 -2.38 16.38 9.31
CA GLN A 152 -1.81 17.37 8.40
C GLN A 152 -1.87 16.91 6.94
N ARG A 153 -1.82 17.87 6.00
CA ARG A 153 -1.82 17.58 4.56
C ARG A 153 -0.49 16.98 4.09
N PHE A 154 -0.60 16.04 3.17
CA PHE A 154 0.52 15.44 2.44
C PHE A 154 0.78 16.17 1.12
N GLU A 155 2.02 16.12 0.63
CA GLU A 155 2.41 16.80 -0.60
C GLU A 155 1.97 16.02 -1.84
N GLU A 156 1.76 16.73 -2.96
CA GLU A 156 1.43 16.13 -4.25
C GLU A 156 2.41 15.03 -4.70
N PRO A 157 3.75 15.19 -4.60
CA PRO A 157 4.70 14.12 -4.93
C PRO A 157 4.52 12.83 -4.11
N GLN A 158 3.99 12.95 -2.88
CA GLN A 158 3.69 11.77 -2.06
C GLN A 158 2.53 10.98 -2.63
N TYR A 159 1.47 11.66 -3.08
CA TYR A 159 0.33 10.99 -3.70
C TYR A 159 0.68 10.39 -5.05
N GLU A 160 1.47 11.08 -5.89
CA GLU A 160 1.95 10.53 -7.15
C GLU A 160 2.75 9.25 -6.93
N THR A 161 3.68 9.27 -5.97
CA THR A 161 4.51 8.12 -5.63
C THR A 161 3.68 6.98 -5.05
N LEU A 162 2.77 7.28 -4.12
CA LEU A 162 1.88 6.30 -3.51
C LEU A 162 0.97 5.65 -4.55
N GLY A 163 0.41 6.43 -5.48
CA GLY A 163 -0.44 5.94 -6.56
C GLY A 163 0.30 4.99 -7.52
N HIS A 164 1.48 5.38 -7.98
CA HIS A 164 2.34 4.52 -8.81
C HIS A 164 2.75 3.24 -8.07
N LEU A 165 3.21 3.38 -6.81
CA LEU A 165 3.63 2.25 -5.98
C LEU A 165 2.47 1.28 -5.74
N THR A 166 1.31 1.78 -5.34
CA THR A 166 0.12 0.94 -5.06
C THR A 166 -0.33 0.20 -6.31
N THR A 167 -0.26 0.83 -7.48
CA THR A 167 -0.54 0.20 -8.77
C THR A 167 0.46 -0.92 -9.07
N ALA A 168 1.76 -0.68 -8.87
CA ALA A 168 2.81 -1.68 -9.07
C ALA A 168 2.67 -2.86 -8.09
N ILE A 169 2.30 -2.59 -6.83
CA ILE A 169 2.03 -3.63 -5.83
C ILE A 169 0.84 -4.47 -6.29
N ALA A 170 -0.28 -3.86 -6.69
CA ALA A 170 -1.49 -4.58 -7.10
C ALA A 170 -1.34 -5.37 -8.42
N GLN A 171 -0.32 -5.05 -9.23
CA GLN A 171 0.05 -5.85 -10.40
C GLN A 171 0.81 -7.13 -10.02
N HIS A 172 1.48 -7.16 -8.86
CA HIS A 172 2.31 -8.27 -8.41
C HIS A 172 1.66 -9.12 -7.31
N TYR A 173 0.95 -8.48 -6.39
CA TYR A 173 0.25 -9.07 -5.26
C TYR A 173 -1.27 -8.98 -5.47
N PRO A 174 -2.07 -9.89 -4.89
CA PRO A 174 -3.53 -9.90 -5.06
C PRO A 174 -4.22 -8.81 -4.22
N ILE A 175 -3.73 -7.57 -4.28
CA ILE A 175 -4.29 -6.45 -3.54
C ILE A 175 -5.75 -6.23 -3.91
N ALA A 176 -6.60 -6.33 -2.91
CA ALA A 176 -8.03 -6.05 -3.00
C ALA A 176 -8.44 -4.86 -2.14
N HIS A 177 -7.58 -4.44 -1.20
CA HIS A 177 -7.88 -3.41 -0.22
C HIS A 177 -6.71 -2.45 0.03
N ILE A 178 -7.04 -1.19 0.32
CA ILE A 178 -6.12 -0.20 0.86
C ILE A 178 -6.80 0.53 2.01
N ALA A 179 -6.13 0.65 3.16
CA ALA A 179 -6.69 1.27 4.35
C ALA A 179 -5.63 2.08 5.10
N GLY A 180 -6.06 3.00 5.96
CA GLY A 180 -5.16 3.71 6.89
C GLY A 180 -4.93 2.92 8.18
N HIS A 181 -3.87 3.24 8.92
CA HIS A 181 -3.60 2.62 10.23
C HIS A 181 -4.76 2.82 11.22
N GLU A 182 -5.41 3.98 11.18
CA GLU A 182 -6.61 4.31 11.94
C GLU A 182 -7.78 3.33 11.69
N HIS A 183 -7.88 2.78 10.47
CA HIS A 183 -8.95 1.87 10.08
C HIS A 183 -8.69 0.44 10.56
N VAL A 184 -7.43 0.01 10.59
CA VAL A 184 -7.05 -1.34 11.05
C VAL A 184 -6.82 -1.40 12.56
N ALA A 185 -6.69 -0.26 13.23
CA ALA A 185 -6.47 -0.16 14.67
C ALA A 185 -7.28 0.98 15.32
N PRO A 186 -8.62 0.98 15.18
CA PRO A 186 -9.49 2.04 15.67
C PRO A 186 -9.34 2.26 17.17
N GLY A 187 -9.28 3.51 17.59
CA GLY A 187 -9.10 3.93 18.99
C GLY A 187 -7.67 3.82 19.53
N ARG A 188 -6.74 3.21 18.78
CA ARG A 188 -5.30 3.16 19.13
C ARG A 188 -4.45 4.05 18.23
N LYS A 189 -4.75 4.10 16.94
CA LYS A 189 -4.00 4.83 15.93
C LYS A 189 -4.89 5.85 15.21
N GLN A 190 -4.28 6.95 14.79
CA GLN A 190 -4.95 8.06 14.11
C GLN A 190 -4.31 8.36 12.73
N ASP A 191 -3.17 7.75 12.41
CA ASP A 191 -2.49 7.93 11.13
C ASP A 191 -3.17 7.13 9.99
N PRO A 192 -3.18 7.63 8.75
CA PRO A 192 -2.60 8.90 8.29
C PRO A 192 -3.47 10.13 8.63
N GLY A 193 -4.71 9.91 9.08
CA GLY A 193 -5.60 10.92 9.64
C GLY A 193 -6.29 11.81 8.62
N ALA A 194 -7.06 12.78 9.12
CA ALA A 194 -7.97 13.61 8.32
C ALA A 194 -7.31 14.47 7.23
N GLY A 195 -5.99 14.65 7.26
CA GLY A 195 -5.25 15.36 6.22
C GLY A 195 -4.93 14.50 4.98
N PHE A 196 -5.20 13.20 5.04
CA PHE A 196 -5.03 12.27 3.92
C PHE A 196 -6.26 12.26 3.01
N GLU A 197 -6.06 12.58 1.73
CA GLU A 197 -7.10 12.79 0.73
C GLU A 197 -7.46 11.47 0.04
N TRP A 198 -8.22 10.60 0.73
CA TRP A 198 -8.64 9.29 0.22
C TRP A 198 -9.29 9.33 -1.16
N ARG A 199 -10.10 10.36 -1.42
CA ARG A 199 -10.79 10.52 -2.71
C ARG A 199 -9.82 10.80 -3.86
N PHE A 200 -8.76 11.56 -3.60
CA PHE A 200 -7.72 11.82 -4.60
C PHE A 200 -7.02 10.51 -4.98
N LEU A 201 -6.60 9.71 -3.98
CA LEU A 201 -5.97 8.43 -4.22
C LEU A 201 -6.91 7.45 -4.95
N GLN A 202 -8.18 7.40 -4.57
CA GLN A 202 -9.17 6.57 -5.27
C GLN A 202 -9.28 6.92 -6.75
N GLN A 203 -9.42 8.21 -7.06
CA GLN A 203 -9.52 8.69 -8.44
C GLN A 203 -8.25 8.38 -9.23
N TYR A 204 -7.08 8.52 -8.60
CA TYR A 204 -5.79 8.18 -9.18
C TYR A 204 -5.72 6.70 -9.55
N LEU A 205 -6.12 5.81 -8.64
CA LEU A 205 -6.06 4.35 -8.86
C LEU A 205 -7.15 3.84 -9.80
N GLY A 206 -8.26 4.57 -9.94
CA GLY A 206 -9.45 4.09 -10.67
C GLY A 206 -10.09 2.86 -10.02
N TRP A 207 -9.83 2.63 -8.73
CA TRP A 207 -10.33 1.48 -8.00
C TRP A 207 -11.76 1.71 -7.49
N PRO A 208 -12.59 0.65 -7.45
CA PRO A 208 -13.96 0.77 -6.97
C PRO A 208 -14.01 1.00 -5.45
N ASP A 209 -15.08 1.64 -4.97
CA ASP A 209 -15.28 1.99 -3.55
C ASP A 209 -15.04 0.83 -2.58
N ARG A 210 -15.40 -0.41 -2.97
CA ARG A 210 -15.22 -1.63 -2.16
C ARG A 210 -13.76 -1.95 -1.78
N CYS A 211 -12.79 -1.34 -2.47
CA CYS A 211 -11.37 -1.50 -2.18
C CYS A 211 -10.90 -0.60 -1.02
N PHE A 212 -11.75 0.30 -0.55
CA PHE A 212 -11.42 1.28 0.48
C PHE A 212 -12.27 1.07 1.74
N PRO A 213 -11.85 1.60 2.91
CA PRO A 213 -12.65 1.57 4.12
C PRO A 213 -14.03 2.20 3.94
N GLU A 214 -15.00 1.68 4.68
CA GLU A 214 -16.34 2.25 4.72
C GLU A 214 -16.30 3.70 5.23
N ASN A 215 -17.25 4.52 4.76
CA ASN A 215 -17.50 5.89 5.22
C ASN A 215 -16.45 6.95 4.89
N ILE A 216 -15.30 6.63 4.28
CA ILE A 216 -14.29 7.64 3.92
C ILE A 216 -14.73 8.57 2.77
N PHE A 217 -15.80 8.23 2.06
CA PHE A 217 -16.39 9.05 0.98
C PHE A 217 -17.72 9.70 1.39
N LEU A 218 -18.16 9.54 2.64
CA LEU A 218 -19.40 10.13 3.14
C LEU A 218 -19.15 11.54 3.70
N SER A 219 -18.94 12.52 2.84
CA SER A 219 -19.29 13.93 3.10
C SER A 219 -19.25 14.80 1.83
N SER A 220 -20.43 15.03 1.23
CA SER A 220 -20.76 16.25 0.45
C SER A 220 -22.27 16.41 0.15
N THR A 221 -23.18 15.63 0.75
CA THR A 221 -24.63 15.70 0.40
C THR A 221 -25.57 16.17 1.51
N GLU A 222 -25.12 16.41 2.74
CA GLU A 222 -26.02 16.81 3.83
C GLU A 222 -26.00 18.30 4.21
N GLU A 223 -25.07 19.12 3.68
CA GLU A 223 -25.03 20.57 3.98
C GLU A 223 -25.97 21.45 3.13
N LYS A 224 -26.92 20.88 2.37
CA LYS A 224 -27.90 21.66 1.56
C LYS A 224 -29.37 21.48 1.94
N LYS A 225 -29.67 21.08 3.17
CA LYS A 225 -31.03 21.15 3.73
C LYS A 225 -31.02 21.63 5.17
N SER A 226 -30.83 22.93 5.36
CA SER A 226 -31.47 23.69 6.44
C SER A 226 -31.73 25.11 5.97
#